data_AF-A0A7V9VAY8-F1
#
_entry.id   AF-A0A7V9VAY8-F1
#
_cell.length_a   1.000
_cell.length_b   1.000
_cell.length_c   1.000
_cell.angle_alpha   90.00
_cell.angle_beta   90.00
_cell.angle_gamma   90.00
#
_symmetry.space_group_name_H-M   'P 1'
#
loop_
_entity.id
_entity.type
_entity.pdbx_description
1 polymer ?
#
loop_
_entity_poly.entity_id
_entity_poly.type
_entity_poly.pdbx_seq_one_letter_code
_entity_poly.pdbx_strand_id
1 'polypeptide(L)'
;MAAVFDRRPSRCPVLYCGSRSRLRSPTRARAASVEQAFLTGLGLAAPAGLNAYLPLLIVAIADRFVGGITLDRPYDILSSNLGIGLLVVLLTIELVVDKIPAIDHLNDLVQSAIRPSAGAYLMMASTVDTGLDPVVALLIGLASAGGVHAVKASARPAVTVTTGGMGNPLVSMVEDGIAATVAILAIAAPIVAMVFLAVALLLAIWAARWVGRRARRRTATSSPP
;
A
#
# COMPACT_ATOMS: atom_id res chain seq x y z
N MET A 1 -80.46 -6.31 -0.26
CA MET A 1 -80.78 -7.53 -1.03
C MET A 1 -79.47 -8.32 -1.16
N ALA A 2 -79.42 -9.48 -0.51
CA ALA A 2 -78.28 -10.41 -0.40
C ALA A 2 -77.82 -10.88 -1.80
N ALA A 3 -76.52 -10.90 -2.13
CA ALA A 3 -75.48 -11.90 -1.83
C ALA A 3 -75.22 -12.82 -3.04
N VAL A 4 -73.95 -13.23 -3.25
CA VAL A 4 -73.49 -14.63 -3.40
C VAL A 4 -72.11 -14.72 -4.12
N PHE A 5 -71.14 -15.30 -3.39
CA PHE A 5 -69.96 -16.12 -3.78
C PHE A 5 -68.86 -15.53 -4.68
N ASP A 6 -67.62 -15.30 -4.22
CA ASP A 6 -66.57 -16.26 -3.77
C ASP A 6 -66.19 -17.35 -4.79
N ARG A 7 -64.98 -17.26 -5.38
CA ARG A 7 -63.98 -18.35 -5.51
C ARG A 7 -62.58 -17.77 -5.80
N ARG A 8 -61.62 -17.88 -4.87
CA ARG A 8 -60.21 -18.23 -5.20
C ARG A 8 -60.12 -19.77 -5.29
N PRO A 9 -58.97 -20.43 -5.60
CA PRO A 9 -57.68 -20.02 -6.15
C PRO A 9 -57.26 -20.88 -7.38
N SER A 10 -56.13 -20.61 -8.04
CA SER A 10 -55.10 -21.62 -8.42
C SER A 10 -54.16 -21.17 -9.56
N ARG A 11 -52.85 -21.40 -9.32
CA ARG A 11 -51.76 -21.59 -10.32
C ARG A 11 -51.22 -20.33 -11.01
N CYS A 12 -50.23 -19.70 -10.37
CA CYS A 12 -49.10 -19.15 -11.14
C CYS A 12 -48.15 -20.31 -11.46
N PRO A 13 -47.91 -20.63 -12.74
CA PRO A 13 -47.03 -21.73 -13.13
C PRO A 13 -45.56 -21.39 -12.85
N VAL A 14 -44.87 -22.40 -12.33
CA VAL A 14 -43.41 -22.46 -12.18
C VAL A 14 -42.78 -22.38 -13.57
N LEU A 15 -42.35 -21.19 -13.99
CA LEU A 15 -41.59 -21.02 -15.23
C LEU A 15 -40.70 -19.78 -15.15
N TYR A 16 -39.69 -19.84 -14.28
CA TYR A 16 -38.31 -19.38 -14.50
C TYR A 16 -37.49 -19.64 -13.23
N CYS A 17 -37.27 -20.93 -12.91
CA CYS A 17 -36.20 -21.32 -11.98
C CYS A 17 -34.87 -21.24 -12.75
N GLY A 18 -34.46 -20.00 -13.04
CA GLY A 18 -33.39 -19.68 -13.97
C GLY A 18 -32.64 -18.43 -13.53
N SER A 19 -32.22 -18.37 -12.27
CA SER A 19 -31.19 -17.44 -11.84
C SER A 19 -30.47 -18.00 -10.62
N ARG A 20 -29.33 -18.66 -10.87
CA ARG A 20 -28.28 -18.87 -9.86
C ARG A 20 -27.55 -17.56 -9.56
N SER A 21 -28.24 -16.41 -9.50
CA SER A 21 -27.71 -15.24 -8.83
C SER A 21 -27.77 -15.50 -7.34
N ARG A 22 -26.71 -16.16 -6.85
CA ARG A 22 -26.31 -16.26 -5.45
C ARG A 22 -26.81 -15.04 -4.69
N LEU A 23 -27.83 -15.23 -3.87
CA LEU A 23 -28.12 -14.36 -2.73
C LEU A 23 -26.86 -14.39 -1.86
N ARG A 24 -25.90 -13.51 -2.16
CA ARG A 24 -24.75 -13.29 -1.29
C ARG A 24 -25.37 -12.70 -0.04
N SER A 25 -25.35 -13.43 1.06
CA SER A 25 -25.85 -12.92 2.33
C SER A 25 -25.18 -11.56 2.61
N PRO A 26 -25.89 -10.60 3.21
CA PRO A 26 -25.31 -9.28 3.52
C PRO A 26 -23.98 -9.41 4.29
N THR A 27 -23.83 -10.46 5.09
CA THR A 27 -22.57 -10.84 5.77
C THR A 27 -21.42 -11.22 4.82
N ARG A 28 -21.67 -12.01 3.77
CA ARG A 28 -20.64 -12.39 2.78
C ARG A 28 -20.26 -11.23 1.86
N ALA A 29 -21.20 -10.33 1.57
CA ALA A 29 -20.91 -9.11 0.81
C ALA A 29 -19.99 -8.17 1.60
N ARG A 30 -20.30 -7.94 2.88
CA ARG A 30 -19.52 -7.09 3.79
C ARG A 30 -18.14 -7.67 4.12
N ALA A 31 -18.03 -8.98 4.29
CA ALA A 31 -16.73 -9.62 4.54
C ALA A 31 -15.76 -9.43 3.37
N ALA A 32 -16.25 -9.53 2.13
CA ALA A 32 -15.41 -9.33 0.95
C ALA A 32 -14.98 -7.88 0.74
N SER A 33 -15.82 -6.90 1.11
CA SER A 33 -15.44 -5.49 1.04
C SER A 33 -14.39 -5.14 2.10
N VAL A 34 -14.48 -5.72 3.31
CA VAL A 34 -13.46 -5.55 4.36
C VAL A 34 -12.12 -6.14 3.93
N GLU A 35 -12.13 -7.34 3.35
CA GLU A 35 -10.91 -7.97 2.82
C GLU A 35 -10.25 -7.10 1.74
N GLN A 36 -11.03 -6.59 0.78
CA GLN A 36 -10.51 -5.73 -0.28
C GLN A 36 -9.93 -4.41 0.25
N ALA A 37 -10.62 -3.76 1.18
CA ALA A 37 -10.15 -2.54 1.84
C ALA A 37 -8.82 -2.76 2.58
N PHE A 38 -8.71 -3.86 3.31
CA PHE A 38 -7.49 -4.22 4.02
C PHE A 38 -6.32 -4.50 3.08
N LEU A 39 -6.54 -5.30 2.02
CA LEU A 39 -5.50 -5.62 1.03
C LEU A 39 -5.04 -4.36 0.28
N THR A 40 -5.97 -3.47 -0.05
CA THR A 40 -5.66 -2.19 -0.71
C THR A 40 -4.84 -1.30 0.21
N GLY A 41 -5.27 -1.13 1.46
CA GLY A 41 -4.56 -0.33 2.45
C GLY A 41 -3.15 -0.84 2.73
N LEU A 42 -2.99 -2.16 2.89
CA LEU A 42 -1.68 -2.78 3.10
C LEU A 42 -0.79 -2.65 1.85
N GLY A 43 -1.38 -2.84 0.67
CA GLY A 43 -0.74 -2.69 -0.63
C GLY A 43 -0.30 -1.25 -0.93
N LEU A 44 -0.98 -0.25 -0.38
CA LEU A 44 -0.62 1.17 -0.47
C LEU A 44 0.38 1.59 0.63
N ALA A 45 0.27 1.01 1.83
CA ALA A 45 1.19 1.32 2.93
C ALA A 45 2.62 0.88 2.62
N ALA A 46 2.82 -0.32 2.06
CA ALA A 46 4.16 -0.82 1.75
C ALA A 46 4.98 0.09 0.81
N PRO A 47 4.48 0.52 -0.38
CA PRO A 47 5.22 1.44 -1.26
C PRO A 47 5.40 2.84 -0.65
N ALA A 48 4.58 3.24 0.34
CA ALA A 48 4.81 4.49 1.08
C ALA A 48 6.12 4.46 1.89
N GLY A 49 6.61 3.27 2.24
CA GLY A 49 7.94 3.04 2.82
C GLY A 49 9.11 3.29 1.86
N LEU A 50 8.86 3.27 0.53
CA LEU A 50 9.87 3.59 -0.48
C LEU A 50 9.87 5.08 -0.83
N ASN A 51 8.67 5.66 -0.97
CA ASN A 51 8.42 7.07 -1.26
C ASN A 51 7.11 7.50 -0.58
N ALA A 52 7.15 8.50 0.30
CA ALA A 52 5.98 8.85 1.12
C ALA A 52 4.86 9.49 0.27
N TYR A 53 5.24 10.43 -0.58
CA TYR A 53 4.30 11.32 -1.25
C TYR A 53 3.71 10.69 -2.52
N LEU A 54 4.42 9.77 -3.16
CA LEU A 54 4.00 9.18 -4.42
C LEU A 54 2.73 8.32 -4.30
N PRO A 55 2.61 7.35 -3.37
CA PRO A 55 1.36 6.59 -3.18
C PRO A 55 0.21 7.48 -2.68
N LEU A 56 0.49 8.47 -1.81
CA LEU A 56 -0.49 9.46 -1.37
C LEU A 56 -1.05 10.25 -2.56
N LEU A 57 -0.19 10.72 -3.46
CA LEU A 57 -0.59 11.45 -4.66
C LEU A 57 -1.39 10.57 -5.62
N ILE A 58 -0.97 9.31 -5.82
CA ILE A 58 -1.70 8.35 -6.66
C ILE A 58 -3.12 8.14 -6.12
N VAL A 59 -3.27 7.96 -4.81
CA VAL A 59 -4.57 7.80 -4.17
C VAL A 59 -5.42 9.05 -4.30
N ALA A 60 -4.85 10.24 -4.06
CA ALA A 60 -5.56 11.51 -4.21
C ALA A 60 -6.05 11.76 -5.64
N ILE A 61 -5.24 11.41 -6.65
CA ILE A 61 -5.61 11.50 -8.07
C ILE A 61 -6.67 10.45 -8.41
N ALA A 62 -6.53 9.23 -7.90
CA ALA A 62 -7.47 8.14 -8.17
C ALA A 62 -8.88 8.48 -7.63
N ASP A 63 -8.96 8.96 -6.38
CA ASP A 63 -10.19 9.44 -5.74
C ASP A 63 -10.86 10.55 -6.56
N ARG A 64 -10.05 11.49 -7.07
CA ARG A 64 -10.59 12.67 -7.75
C ARG A 64 -10.99 12.48 -9.22
N PHE A 65 -10.18 11.76 -9.99
CA PHE A 65 -10.26 11.79 -11.45
C PHE A 65 -10.54 10.44 -12.09
N VAL A 66 -10.14 9.34 -11.45
CA VAL A 66 -10.25 7.99 -12.03
C VAL A 66 -11.51 7.29 -11.53
N GLY A 67 -11.83 7.46 -10.25
CA GLY A 67 -12.83 6.66 -9.54
C GLY A 67 -12.28 5.27 -9.19
N GLY A 68 -13.04 4.52 -8.39
CA GLY A 68 -12.69 3.17 -7.91
C GLY A 68 -12.13 3.13 -6.48
N ILE A 69 -11.62 4.24 -5.96
CA ILE A 69 -11.40 4.49 -4.53
C ILE A 69 -12.15 5.76 -4.16
N THR A 70 -12.72 5.78 -2.96
CA THR A 70 -13.31 6.97 -2.35
C THR A 70 -12.61 7.23 -1.02
N LEU A 71 -12.07 8.43 -0.83
CA LEU A 71 -11.53 8.85 0.46
C LEU A 71 -12.64 9.50 1.28
N ASP A 72 -13.03 8.86 2.37
CA ASP A 72 -13.99 9.42 3.30
C ASP A 72 -13.34 10.41 4.27
N ARG A 73 -14.16 11.26 4.89
CA ARG A 73 -13.70 12.17 5.94
C ARG A 73 -13.03 11.39 7.08
N PRO A 74 -11.90 11.87 7.64
CA PRO A 74 -11.23 13.15 7.38
C PRO A 74 -10.16 13.12 6.27
N TYR A 75 -10.07 12.04 5.50
CA TYR A 75 -8.98 11.80 4.55
C TYR A 75 -9.22 12.45 3.18
N ASP A 76 -10.46 12.84 2.87
CA ASP A 76 -10.90 13.56 1.67
C ASP A 76 -10.14 14.87 1.39
N ILE A 77 -9.50 15.46 2.40
CA ILE A 77 -8.62 16.63 2.22
C ILE A 77 -7.48 16.37 1.22
N LEU A 78 -7.06 15.11 1.08
CA LEU A 78 -5.95 14.72 0.21
C LEU A 78 -6.28 14.96 -1.28
N SER A 79 -7.53 14.76 -1.68
CA SER A 79 -7.99 14.97 -3.06
C SER A 79 -8.39 16.42 -3.36
N SER A 80 -8.36 17.31 -2.36
CA SER A 80 -8.56 18.75 -2.56
C SER A 80 -7.49 19.37 -3.47
N ASN A 81 -7.79 20.53 -4.08
CA ASN A 81 -6.81 21.29 -4.88
C ASN A 81 -5.50 21.56 -4.12
N LEU A 82 -5.63 21.91 -2.84
CA LEU A 82 -4.48 22.20 -1.98
C LEU A 82 -3.73 20.92 -1.59
N GLY A 83 -4.44 19.83 -1.27
CA GLY A 83 -3.84 18.54 -0.93
C GLY A 83 -2.99 17.98 -2.06
N ILE A 84 -3.57 17.90 -3.28
CA ILE A 84 -2.85 17.45 -4.48
C ILE A 84 -1.68 18.38 -4.79
N GLY A 85 -1.89 19.71 -4.76
CA GLY A 85 -0.83 20.68 -5.01
C GLY A 85 0.36 20.53 -4.05
N LEU A 86 0.09 20.34 -2.76
CA LEU A 86 1.12 20.13 -1.74
C LEU A 86 1.86 18.80 -1.96
N LEU A 87 1.14 17.71 -2.25
CA LEU A 87 1.75 16.41 -2.53
C LEU A 87 2.65 16.44 -3.76
N VAL A 88 2.27 17.16 -4.82
CA VAL A 88 3.12 17.35 -6.01
C VAL A 88 4.41 18.10 -5.65
N VAL A 89 4.31 19.16 -4.86
CA VAL A 89 5.50 19.92 -4.41
C VAL A 89 6.40 19.05 -3.54
N LEU A 90 5.84 18.38 -2.53
CA LEU A 90 6.60 17.50 -1.63
C LEU A 90 7.25 16.34 -2.38
N LEU A 91 6.54 15.71 -3.31
CA LEU A 91 7.10 14.67 -4.18
C LEU A 91 8.24 15.23 -5.03
N THR A 92 8.07 16.41 -5.62
CA THR A 92 9.12 17.04 -6.43
C THR A 92 10.39 17.28 -5.59
N ILE A 93 10.21 17.78 -4.36
CA ILE A 93 11.32 17.97 -3.42
C ILE A 93 12.00 16.62 -3.12
N GLU A 94 11.23 15.57 -2.77
CA GLU A 94 11.79 14.25 -2.48
C GLU A 94 12.59 13.70 -3.66
N LEU A 95 12.04 13.78 -4.88
CA LEU A 95 12.70 13.31 -6.10
C LEU A 95 13.97 14.11 -6.43
N VAL A 96 14.03 15.40 -6.14
CA VAL A 96 15.20 16.24 -6.41
C VAL A 96 16.28 16.02 -5.35
N VAL A 97 15.90 16.00 -4.07
CA VAL A 97 16.83 15.88 -2.97
C VAL A 97 17.54 14.52 -2.95
N ASP A 98 16.83 13.43 -3.28
CA ASP A 98 17.43 12.09 -3.37
C ASP A 98 18.49 11.96 -4.49
N LYS A 99 18.61 12.95 -5.39
CA LYS A 99 19.63 12.96 -6.46
C LYS A 99 20.92 13.68 -6.09
N ILE A 100 20.94 14.44 -4.99
CA ILE A 100 22.11 15.25 -4.61
C ILE A 100 22.88 14.51 -3.50
N PRO A 101 24.10 14.00 -3.78
CA PRO A 101 24.92 13.36 -2.76
C PRO A 101 25.16 14.29 -1.57
N ALA A 102 25.16 13.75 -0.35
CA ALA A 102 25.25 14.43 0.94
C ALA A 102 23.94 15.04 1.48
N ILE A 103 23.05 15.57 0.62
CA ILE A 103 21.72 16.02 1.05
C ILE A 103 20.78 14.82 1.22
N ASP A 104 20.98 13.77 0.41
CA ASP A 104 20.27 12.49 0.49
C ASP A 104 20.25 11.88 1.90
N HIS A 105 21.35 11.97 2.64
CA HIS A 105 21.43 11.48 4.03
C HIS A 105 20.52 12.24 5.01
N LEU A 106 20.45 13.57 4.89
CA LEU A 106 19.56 14.38 5.74
C LEU A 106 18.09 14.10 5.39
N ASN A 107 17.79 13.96 4.10
CA ASN A 107 16.46 13.61 3.66
C ASN A 107 16.03 12.23 4.17
N ASP A 108 16.92 11.23 4.08
CA ASP A 108 16.64 9.89 4.63
C ASP A 108 16.34 9.93 6.13
N LEU A 109 17.01 10.80 6.90
CA LEU A 109 16.73 10.97 8.32
C LEU A 109 15.32 11.51 8.56
N VAL A 110 14.90 12.53 7.82
CA VAL A 110 13.54 13.08 7.93
C VAL A 110 12.50 12.05 7.47
N GLN A 111 12.78 11.36 6.36
CA GLN A 111 11.91 10.35 5.77
C GLN A 111 11.75 9.10 6.66
N SER A 112 12.67 8.86 7.60
CA SER A 112 12.54 7.80 8.61
C SER A 112 11.30 7.95 9.50
N ALA A 113 10.79 9.18 9.66
CA ALA A 113 9.52 9.45 10.33
C ALA A 113 8.37 9.59 9.31
N ILE A 114 8.58 10.34 8.23
CA ILE A 114 7.51 10.68 7.27
C ILE A 114 6.99 9.45 6.52
N ARG A 115 7.86 8.58 6.00
CA ARG A 115 7.45 7.41 5.21
C ARG A 115 6.59 6.43 6.01
N PRO A 116 6.97 6.03 7.24
CA PRO A 116 6.09 5.20 8.07
C PRO A 116 4.75 5.87 8.40
N SER A 117 4.76 7.18 8.67
CA SER A 117 3.53 7.94 8.91
C SER A 117 2.61 7.99 7.69
N ALA A 118 3.16 8.14 6.48
CA ALA A 118 2.38 8.10 5.24
C ALA A 118 1.73 6.72 5.02
N GLY A 119 2.46 5.63 5.31
CA GLY A 119 1.89 4.28 5.27
C GLY A 119 0.79 4.05 6.29
N ALA A 120 0.96 4.55 7.52
CA ALA A 120 -0.10 4.55 8.52
C ALA A 120 -1.34 5.31 8.04
N TYR A 121 -1.16 6.50 7.46
CA TYR A 121 -2.24 7.32 6.91
C TYR A 121 -3.03 6.56 5.84
N LEU A 122 -2.33 5.96 4.87
CA LEU A 122 -2.96 5.20 3.78
C LEU A 122 -3.72 3.97 4.27
N MET A 123 -3.18 3.26 5.26
CA MET A 123 -3.84 2.11 5.86
C MET A 123 -5.13 2.52 6.60
N MET A 124 -5.08 3.60 7.38
CA MET A 124 -6.26 4.12 8.06
C MET A 124 -7.31 4.62 7.06
N ALA A 125 -6.89 5.40 6.05
CA ALA A 125 -7.79 5.93 5.02
C ALA A 125 -8.50 4.79 4.25
N SER A 126 -7.79 3.70 3.96
CA SER A 126 -8.36 2.56 3.23
C SER A 126 -9.29 1.69 4.08
N THR A 127 -9.23 1.77 5.42
CA THR A 127 -9.95 0.87 6.33
C THR A 127 -11.01 1.56 7.19
N VAL A 128 -11.27 2.85 6.99
CA VAL A 128 -12.20 3.67 7.79
C VAL A 128 -13.59 3.05 7.95
N ASP A 129 -14.15 2.47 6.89
CA ASP A 129 -15.51 1.88 6.88
C ASP A 129 -15.56 0.38 7.23
N THR A 130 -14.42 -0.22 7.53
CA THR A 130 -14.34 -1.66 7.79
C THR A 130 -14.72 -2.04 9.22
N GLY A 131 -14.78 -1.06 10.13
CA GLY A 131 -14.95 -1.30 11.57
C GLY A 131 -13.67 -1.75 12.28
N LEU A 132 -12.53 -1.71 11.58
CA LEU A 132 -11.21 -1.96 12.16
C LEU A 132 -10.82 -0.76 13.02
N ASP A 133 -10.32 -1.03 14.22
CA ASP A 133 -9.87 0.02 15.14
C ASP A 133 -8.78 0.92 14.47
N PRO A 134 -8.94 2.25 14.46
CA PRO A 134 -7.99 3.14 13.79
C PRO A 134 -6.56 3.03 14.31
N VAL A 135 -6.35 2.73 15.59
CA VAL A 135 -5.00 2.54 16.17
C VAL A 135 -4.39 1.27 15.62
N VAL A 136 -5.17 0.20 15.45
CA VAL A 136 -4.68 -1.03 14.83
C VAL A 136 -4.34 -0.81 13.36
N ALA A 137 -5.17 -0.11 12.59
CA ALA A 137 -4.86 0.26 11.20
C ALA A 137 -3.58 1.09 11.11
N LEU A 138 -3.43 2.08 12.00
CA LEU A 138 -2.25 2.92 12.12
C LEU A 138 -0.99 2.07 12.35
N LEU A 139 -1.02 1.16 13.33
CA LEU A 139 0.12 0.30 13.66
C LEU A 139 0.50 -0.64 12.52
N ILE A 140 -0.49 -1.20 11.81
CA ILE A 140 -0.26 -2.06 10.64
C ILE A 140 0.43 -1.26 9.52
N GLY A 141 -0.08 -0.06 9.22
CA GLY A 141 0.52 0.80 8.19
C GLY A 141 1.94 1.27 8.56
N LEU A 142 2.16 1.65 9.83
CA LEU A 142 3.48 2.01 10.37
C LEU A 142 4.47 0.86 10.26
N ALA A 143 4.07 -0.35 10.66
CA ALA A 143 4.91 -1.53 10.59
C ALA A 143 5.24 -1.91 9.14
N SER A 144 4.26 -1.81 8.25
CA SER A 144 4.45 -2.14 6.82
C SER A 144 5.39 -1.15 6.14
N ALA A 145 5.08 0.15 6.17
CA ALA A 145 5.91 1.18 5.56
C ALA A 145 7.29 1.30 6.23
N GLY A 146 7.34 1.22 7.57
CA GLY A 146 8.59 1.23 8.34
C GLY A 146 9.48 0.04 8.02
N GLY A 147 8.90 -1.16 7.86
CA GLY A 147 9.64 -2.34 7.44
C GLY A 147 10.26 -2.19 6.05
N VAL A 148 9.49 -1.69 5.08
CA VAL A 148 10.00 -1.44 3.73
C VAL A 148 11.09 -0.36 3.73
N HIS A 149 10.88 0.73 4.46
CA HIS A 149 11.86 1.79 4.62
C HIS A 149 13.17 1.27 5.26
N ALA A 150 13.06 0.43 6.29
CA ALA A 150 14.23 -0.17 6.94
C ALA A 150 15.05 -1.03 5.97
N VAL A 151 14.40 -1.79 5.08
CA VAL A 151 15.09 -2.55 4.03
C VAL A 151 15.84 -1.59 3.08
N LYS A 152 15.19 -0.53 2.61
CA LYS A 152 15.82 0.51 1.77
C LYS A 152 17.02 1.16 2.45
N ALA A 153 16.85 1.62 3.69
CA ALA A 153 17.89 2.27 4.49
C ALA A 153 19.10 1.34 4.71
N SER A 154 18.86 0.04 4.86
CA SER A 154 19.95 -0.95 5.02
C SER A 154 20.74 -1.20 3.73
N ALA A 155 20.15 -0.96 2.56
CA ALA A 155 20.77 -1.18 1.26
C ALA A 155 21.62 0.01 0.78
N ARG A 156 21.24 1.25 1.13
CA ARG A 156 21.92 2.49 0.66
C ARG A 156 23.43 2.55 0.96
N PRO A 157 23.93 2.16 2.14
CA PRO A 157 25.38 2.17 2.42
C PRO A 157 26.17 1.28 1.45
N ALA A 158 25.63 0.12 1.07
CA ALA A 158 26.31 -0.78 0.15
C ALA A 158 26.41 -0.16 -1.25
N VAL A 159 25.34 0.47 -1.74
CA VAL A 159 25.34 1.18 -3.04
C VAL A 159 26.30 2.38 -3.00
N THR A 160 26.27 3.16 -1.93
CA THR A 160 27.12 4.33 -1.77
C THR A 160 28.61 3.96 -1.76
N VAL A 161 29.00 2.95 -0.97
CA VAL A 161 30.40 2.47 -0.88
C VAL A 161 30.89 1.88 -2.20
N THR A 162 30.03 1.19 -2.94
CA THR A 162 30.43 0.53 -4.20
C THR A 162 30.48 1.46 -5.40
N THR A 163 29.72 2.56 -5.39
CA THR A 163 29.58 3.47 -6.55
C THR A 163 30.10 4.89 -6.28
N GLY A 164 30.63 5.16 -5.09
CA GLY A 164 31.00 6.52 -4.68
C GLY A 164 29.80 7.48 -4.62
N GLY A 165 28.61 6.95 -4.36
CA GLY A 165 27.34 7.71 -4.32
C GLY A 165 26.68 7.96 -5.68
N MET A 166 27.35 7.72 -6.80
CA MET A 166 26.77 7.93 -8.14
C MET A 166 25.66 6.92 -8.49
N GLY A 167 25.59 5.78 -7.79
CA GLY A 167 24.53 4.79 -7.97
C GLY A 167 23.22 5.14 -7.26
N ASN A 168 23.24 6.02 -6.26
CA ASN A 168 22.06 6.36 -5.45
C ASN A 168 20.91 6.94 -6.28
N PRO A 169 21.14 7.87 -7.23
CA PRO A 169 20.08 8.39 -8.08
C PRO A 169 19.38 7.30 -8.92
N LEU A 170 20.15 6.37 -9.51
CA LEU A 170 19.58 5.30 -10.34
C LEU A 170 18.73 4.33 -9.50
N VAL A 171 19.23 3.95 -8.32
CA VAL A 171 18.48 3.10 -7.39
C VAL A 171 17.21 3.80 -6.94
N SER A 172 17.27 5.09 -6.62
CA SER A 172 16.09 5.86 -6.23
C SER A 172 15.04 5.90 -7.35
N MET A 173 15.43 6.13 -8.61
CA MET A 173 14.48 6.12 -9.73
C MET A 173 13.78 4.77 -9.88
N VAL A 174 14.49 3.67 -9.66
CA VAL A 174 13.90 2.31 -9.70
C VAL A 174 12.93 2.11 -8.54
N GLU A 175 13.31 2.54 -7.33
CA GLU A 175 12.43 2.47 -6.15
C GLU A 175 11.15 3.28 -6.35
N ASP A 176 11.25 4.48 -6.91
CA ASP A 176 10.09 5.33 -7.22
C ASP A 176 9.17 4.68 -8.26
N GLY A 177 9.77 4.07 -9.31
CA GLY A 177 9.02 3.31 -10.30
C GLY A 177 8.30 2.09 -9.70
N ILE A 178 8.96 1.36 -8.79
CA ILE A 178 8.36 0.26 -8.05
C ILE A 178 7.23 0.78 -7.16
N ALA A 179 7.45 1.87 -6.41
CA ALA A 179 6.45 2.46 -5.53
C ALA A 179 5.19 2.90 -6.30
N ALA A 180 5.36 3.56 -7.45
CA ALA A 180 4.24 3.91 -8.33
C ALA A 180 3.50 2.67 -8.84
N THR A 181 4.24 1.68 -9.34
CA THR A 181 3.66 0.45 -9.90
C THR A 181 2.86 -0.32 -8.85
N VAL A 182 3.43 -0.51 -7.66
CA VAL A 182 2.76 -1.22 -6.56
C VAL A 182 1.56 -0.44 -6.06
N ALA A 183 1.65 0.89 -5.93
CA ALA A 183 0.51 1.71 -5.51
C ALA A 183 -0.64 1.62 -6.51
N ILE A 184 -0.37 1.71 -7.83
CA ILE A 184 -1.39 1.54 -8.87
C ILE A 184 -1.99 0.14 -8.82
N LEU A 185 -1.15 -0.90 -8.69
CA LEU A 185 -1.62 -2.29 -8.56
C LEU A 185 -2.44 -2.50 -7.29
N ALA A 186 -2.11 -1.83 -6.18
CA ALA A 186 -2.85 -1.95 -4.94
C ALA A 186 -4.29 -1.45 -5.09
N ILE A 187 -4.49 -0.40 -5.89
CA ILE A 187 -5.82 0.14 -6.20
C ILE A 187 -6.54 -0.75 -7.22
N ALA A 188 -5.88 -1.12 -8.31
CA ALA A 188 -6.52 -1.82 -9.43
C ALA A 188 -6.72 -3.32 -9.19
N ALA A 189 -5.78 -3.98 -8.52
CA ALA A 189 -5.74 -5.41 -8.29
C ALA A 189 -5.01 -5.75 -6.97
N PRO A 190 -5.64 -5.52 -5.79
CA PRO A 190 -4.98 -5.63 -4.49
C PRO A 190 -4.28 -6.97 -4.25
N ILE A 191 -4.86 -8.07 -4.74
CA ILE A 191 -4.28 -9.42 -4.64
C ILE A 191 -2.95 -9.51 -5.39
N VAL A 192 -2.86 -8.93 -6.59
CA VAL A 192 -1.64 -8.92 -7.40
C VAL A 192 -0.56 -8.09 -6.71
N ALA A 193 -0.91 -6.94 -6.15
CA ALA A 193 0.00 -6.13 -5.35
C ALA A 193 0.54 -6.91 -4.15
N MET A 194 -0.31 -7.66 -3.43
CA MET A 194 0.12 -8.48 -2.31
C MET A 194 1.05 -9.63 -2.71
N VAL A 195 0.82 -10.27 -3.86
CA VAL A 195 1.76 -11.27 -4.40
C VAL A 195 3.12 -10.63 -4.70
N PHE A 196 3.13 -9.46 -5.33
CA PHE A 196 4.36 -8.73 -5.62
C PHE A 196 5.12 -8.36 -4.34
N LEU A 197 4.42 -7.84 -3.34
CA LEU A 197 5.00 -7.51 -2.02
C LEU A 197 5.52 -8.75 -1.29
N ALA A 198 4.81 -9.87 -1.34
CA ALA A 198 5.27 -11.13 -0.76
C ALA A 198 6.56 -11.62 -1.42
N VAL A 199 6.64 -11.55 -2.75
CA VAL A 199 7.88 -11.90 -3.49
C VAL A 199 9.01 -10.95 -3.11
N ALA A 200 8.77 -9.64 -3.08
CA ALA A 200 9.77 -8.65 -2.68
C ALA A 200 10.29 -8.90 -1.26
N LEU A 201 9.40 -9.21 -0.31
CA LEU A 201 9.76 -9.57 1.06
C LEU A 201 10.61 -10.84 1.12
N LEU A 202 10.25 -11.88 0.39
CA LEU A 202 11.03 -13.12 0.32
C LEU A 202 12.43 -12.89 -0.24
N LEU A 203 12.55 -12.07 -1.28
CA LEU A 203 13.84 -11.68 -1.87
C LEU A 203 14.68 -10.87 -0.88
N ALA A 204 14.09 -9.92 -0.16
CA ALA A 204 14.77 -9.14 0.87
C ALA A 204 15.30 -10.03 2.00
N ILE A 205 14.48 -10.96 2.49
CA ILE A 205 14.88 -11.94 3.53
C ILE A 205 16.00 -12.85 3.01
N TRP A 206 15.90 -13.33 1.77
CA TRP A 206 16.91 -14.17 1.16
C TRP A 206 18.25 -13.44 1.03
N ALA A 207 18.24 -12.20 0.54
CA ALA A 207 19.42 -11.36 0.42
C ALA A 207 20.06 -11.09 1.79
N ALA A 208 19.27 -10.71 2.80
CA ALA A 208 19.75 -10.47 4.16
C ALA A 208 20.43 -11.70 4.76
N ARG A 209 19.82 -12.90 4.60
CA ARG A 209 20.41 -14.16 5.06
C ARG A 209 21.70 -14.51 4.33
N TRP A 210 21.76 -14.24 3.03
CA TRP A 210 22.95 -14.52 2.22
C TRP A 210 24.14 -13.64 2.62
N VAL A 211 23.92 -12.35 2.84
CA VAL A 211 24.93 -11.42 3.35
C VAL A 211 25.38 -11.82 4.76
N GLY A 212 24.43 -12.14 5.66
CA GLY A 212 24.74 -12.59 7.03
C GLY A 212 25.56 -13.88 7.08
N ARG A 213 25.31 -14.84 6.17
CA ARG A 213 26.11 -16.07 6.04
C ARG A 213 27.54 -15.77 5.60
N ARG A 214 27.76 -14.80 4.70
CA ARG A 214 29.10 -14.39 4.25
C ARG A 214 29.89 -13.69 5.34
N ALA A 215 29.25 -12.83 6.14
CA ALA A 215 29.90 -12.15 7.25
C ALA A 215 30.40 -13.15 8.32
N ARG A 216 29.56 -14.13 8.70
CA ARG A 216 29.92 -15.16 9.69
C ARG A 216 31.08 -16.08 9.25
N ARG A 217 31.24 -16.32 7.95
CA ARG A 217 32.36 -17.12 7.41
C ARG A 217 33.71 -16.40 7.52
N ARG A 218 33.72 -15.06 7.47
CA ARG A 218 34.95 -14.24 7.60
C ARG A 218 35.44 -14.13 9.05
N THR A 219 34.53 -14.08 10.02
CA THR A 219 34.90 -14.06 11.45
C THR A 219 35.42 -15.40 11.97
N ALA A 220 35.00 -16.52 11.37
CA ALA A 220 35.51 -17.85 11.74
C ALA A 220 36.94 -18.11 11.23
N THR A 221 37.43 -17.32 10.27
CA THR A 221 38.79 -17.43 9.71
C THR A 221 39.79 -16.46 10.34
N SER A 222 39.35 -15.56 11.23
CA SER A 222 40.19 -14.54 11.88
C SER A 222 40.54 -14.84 13.34
N SER A 223 40.21 -16.01 13.86
CA SER A 223 40.69 -16.45 15.19
C SER A 223 42.15 -16.93 15.06
N PRO A 224 43.13 -16.25 15.68
CA PRO A 224 44.49 -16.76 15.72
C PRO A 224 44.57 -17.97 16.69
N PRO A 225 45.51 -18.90 16.46
CA PRO A 225 45.70 -20.09 17.31
C PRO A 225 46.20 -19.76 18.72
#